data_AF-B4WW44-F1
#
_entry.id   AF-B4WW44-F1
#
_cell.length_a   1.000
_cell.length_b   1.000
_cell.length_c   1.000
_cell.angle_alpha   90.00
_cell.angle_beta   90.00
_cell.angle_gamma   90.00
#
_symmetry.space_group_name_H-M   'P 1'
#
loop_
_entity.id
_entity.type
_entity.pdbx_description
1 polymer ?
#
loop_
_entity_poly.entity_id
_entity_poly.type
_entity_poly.pdbx_seq_one_letter_code
_entity_poly.pdbx_strand_id
1 'polypeptide(L)'
;MTYPSNAPGLLTRAKHFNDLYKDRPNVICTALIVVGLLPYLVSPTFLFGLGSLMQLVGYGVLLFAAISRNLITGEKTKQQRRTFYIIAGAIILFISVPPLPAFILLLFLLKPAGRVIRGQEVVSAAEMQRQLDKRQKETPMPQLPLLEIGGVQLPNDLENLGVFAIGSPGSGKTQAIKRLLQTLRDREDFRVMVFDRNGELMESFYNEYTDKLFNPRDARLVSWSHLSEGQQPETMAVAMVPLPQNEDKAFFAQAARSLLSVSTSAATATCRSGR
;
A
#
# COMPACT_ATOMS: atom_id res chain seq x y z
N MET A 1 -28.27 -11.09 -22.48
CA MET A 1 -27.37 -12.25 -22.34
C MET A 1 -27.86 -13.09 -21.18
N THR A 2 -28.35 -14.27 -21.47
CA THR A 2 -29.04 -15.19 -20.55
C THR A 2 -28.09 -16.26 -20.04
N TYR A 3 -28.00 -16.43 -18.72
CA TYR A 3 -27.39 -17.61 -18.10
C TYR A 3 -28.35 -18.80 -18.17
N PRO A 4 -27.85 -20.04 -18.31
CA PRO A 4 -28.58 -21.21 -17.87
C PRO A 4 -27.87 -21.96 -16.73
N SER A 5 -28.70 -22.31 -15.76
CA SER A 5 -28.48 -23.20 -14.62
C SER A 5 -28.96 -24.63 -14.93
N ASN A 6 -28.30 -25.61 -14.29
CA ASN A 6 -28.79 -26.95 -13.88
C ASN A 6 -28.33 -28.21 -14.66
N ALA A 7 -27.42 -28.94 -13.96
CA ALA A 7 -27.13 -30.37 -13.77
C ALA A 7 -28.20 -31.44 -14.10
N PRO A 8 -28.01 -32.77 -13.81
CA PRO A 8 -26.83 -33.67 -13.81
C PRO A 8 -27.08 -35.01 -14.58
N GLY A 9 -26.05 -35.83 -14.82
CA GLY A 9 -26.21 -37.20 -15.34
C GLY A 9 -24.96 -38.07 -15.20
N LEU A 10 -24.94 -38.90 -14.15
CA LEU A 10 -23.94 -39.94 -13.87
C LEU A 10 -23.95 -41.05 -14.93
N LEU A 11 -22.77 -41.67 -15.18
CA LEU A 11 -22.56 -43.09 -14.82
C LEU A 11 -21.08 -43.51 -14.93
N THR A 12 -20.53 -43.83 -13.75
CA THR A 12 -19.59 -44.93 -13.42
C THR A 12 -18.18 -44.97 -14.03
N ARG A 13 -17.14 -44.87 -13.18
CA ARG A 13 -16.57 -45.99 -12.38
C ARG A 13 -15.15 -45.67 -11.88
N ALA A 14 -14.98 -45.39 -10.58
CA ALA A 14 -13.89 -45.90 -9.72
C ALA A 14 -13.91 -45.24 -8.34
N LYS A 15 -14.45 -45.99 -7.37
CA LYS A 15 -14.06 -46.12 -5.96
C LYS A 15 -13.47 -44.90 -5.22
N HIS A 16 -14.34 -44.35 -4.37
CA HIS A 16 -14.14 -43.47 -3.22
C HIS A 16 -12.77 -43.52 -2.53
N PHE A 17 -12.12 -42.35 -2.48
CA PHE A 17 -11.15 -41.98 -1.44
C PHE A 17 -11.74 -40.96 -0.44
N ASN A 18 -12.75 -40.17 -0.86
CA ASN A 18 -13.34 -39.08 -0.07
C ASN A 18 -14.44 -39.52 0.93
N ASP A 19 -14.92 -40.76 0.89
CA ASP A 19 -15.92 -41.23 1.88
C ASP A 19 -15.29 -41.66 3.21
N LEU A 20 -13.95 -41.75 3.30
CA LEU A 20 -13.28 -42.12 4.56
C LEU A 20 -13.05 -40.95 5.53
N TYR A 21 -13.34 -39.70 5.15
CA TYR A 21 -12.91 -38.52 5.91
C TYR A 21 -14.00 -37.48 6.16
N LYS A 22 -15.28 -37.87 6.06
CA LYS A 22 -16.41 -36.93 6.14
C LYS A 22 -16.68 -36.36 7.55
N ASP A 23 -16.08 -36.90 8.61
CA ASP A 23 -16.50 -36.60 9.98
C ASP A 23 -15.56 -35.78 10.88
N ARG A 24 -14.36 -35.33 10.45
CA ARG A 24 -13.53 -34.41 11.29
C ARG A 24 -12.61 -33.47 10.48
N PRO A 25 -13.04 -32.25 10.10
CA PRO A 25 -12.20 -31.34 9.32
C PRO A 25 -11.12 -30.56 10.09
N ASN A 26 -11.00 -30.67 11.42
CA ASN A 26 -10.18 -29.74 12.22
C ASN A 26 -8.98 -30.33 12.99
N VAL A 27 -8.55 -31.57 12.71
CA VAL A 27 -7.49 -32.22 13.54
C VAL A 27 -6.20 -32.51 12.78
N ILE A 28 -6.26 -32.83 11.48
CA ILE A 28 -5.05 -33.27 10.74
C ILE A 28 -4.26 -32.09 10.17
N CYS A 29 -4.94 -31.03 9.68
CA CYS A 29 -4.26 -29.83 9.19
C CYS A 29 -3.56 -29.04 10.31
N THR A 30 -4.13 -29.04 11.52
CA THR A 30 -3.55 -28.39 12.70
C THR A 30 -2.26 -29.09 13.14
N ALA A 31 -2.20 -30.42 13.07
CA ALA A 31 -1.02 -31.19 13.43
C ALA A 31 0.15 -30.98 12.45
N LEU A 32 -0.11 -30.90 11.15
CA LEU A 32 0.93 -30.67 10.13
C LEU A 32 1.50 -29.24 10.17
N ILE A 33 0.68 -28.23 10.49
CA ILE A 33 1.13 -26.84 10.67
C ILE A 33 1.99 -26.70 11.93
N VAL A 34 1.64 -27.40 13.03
CA VAL A 34 2.42 -27.38 14.28
C VAL A 34 3.78 -28.08 14.13
N VAL A 35 3.85 -29.18 13.38
CA VAL A 35 5.11 -29.90 13.13
C VAL A 35 6.03 -29.15 12.15
N GLY A 36 5.47 -28.43 11.17
CA GLY A 36 6.23 -27.60 10.23
C GLY A 36 6.77 -26.28 10.81
N LEU A 37 6.13 -25.74 11.85
CA LEU A 37 6.55 -24.51 12.54
C LEU A 37 7.47 -24.78 13.75
N LEU A 38 7.65 -26.03 14.15
CA LEU A 38 8.51 -26.40 15.28
C LEU A 38 9.97 -25.86 15.16
N PRO A 39 10.61 -25.83 13.96
CA PRO A 39 11.94 -25.24 13.81
C PRO A 39 11.96 -23.70 13.91
N TYR A 40 10.81 -23.03 13.80
CA TYR A 40 10.66 -21.58 13.84
C TYR A 40 10.13 -21.06 15.19
N LEU A 41 9.42 -21.91 15.95
CA LEU A 41 8.96 -21.62 17.31
C LEU A 41 10.08 -21.69 18.33
N VAL A 42 11.12 -22.47 18.04
CA VAL A 42 12.30 -22.56 18.88
C VAL A 42 13.29 -21.52 18.41
N SER A 43 13.17 -20.30 18.97
CA SER A 43 14.17 -19.24 18.75
C SER A 43 15.59 -19.80 18.94
N PRO A 44 16.60 -19.39 18.14
CA PRO A 44 17.98 -19.82 18.32
C PRO A 44 18.46 -19.66 19.77
N THR A 45 17.95 -18.64 20.46
CA THR A 45 18.17 -18.39 21.90
C THR A 45 17.69 -19.51 22.81
N PHE A 46 16.60 -20.21 22.48
CA PHE A 46 16.11 -21.36 23.26
C PHE A 46 16.99 -22.61 23.06
N LEU A 47 17.45 -22.87 21.83
CA LEU A 47 18.40 -23.97 21.56
C LEU A 47 19.75 -23.74 22.25
N PHE A 48 20.25 -22.49 22.23
CA PHE A 48 21.43 -22.11 23.00
C PHE A 48 21.21 -22.30 24.51
N GLY A 49 20.05 -21.90 25.03
CA GLY A 49 19.70 -22.09 26.45
C GLY A 49 19.64 -23.57 26.86
N LEU A 50 19.07 -24.44 26.02
CA LEU A 50 19.05 -25.89 26.24
C LEU A 50 20.46 -26.51 26.19
N GLY A 51 21.30 -26.06 25.25
CA GLY A 51 22.70 -26.47 25.16
C GLY A 51 23.48 -26.11 26.42
N SER A 52 23.30 -24.88 26.93
CA SER A 52 23.91 -24.45 28.20
C SER A 52 23.40 -25.23 29.41
N LEU A 53 22.11 -25.57 29.45
CA LEU A 53 21.51 -26.38 30.53
C LEU A 53 22.05 -27.82 30.53
N MET A 54 22.11 -28.47 29.36
CA MET A 54 22.65 -29.82 29.21
C MET A 54 24.12 -29.90 29.60
N GLN A 55 24.91 -28.86 29.28
CA GLN A 55 26.30 -28.75 29.72
C GLN A 55 26.41 -28.56 31.23
N LEU A 56 25.57 -27.72 31.84
CA LEU A 56 25.56 -27.47 33.29
C LEU A 56 25.22 -28.75 34.08
N VAL A 57 24.31 -29.56 33.57
CA VAL A 57 24.01 -30.90 34.11
C VAL A 57 25.22 -31.83 33.95
N GLY A 58 25.84 -31.87 32.76
CA GLY A 58 27.03 -32.70 32.52
C GLY A 58 28.21 -32.37 33.45
N TYR A 59 28.46 -31.08 33.70
CA TYR A 59 29.51 -30.65 34.64
C TYR A 59 29.11 -30.81 36.10
N GLY A 60 27.82 -30.70 36.45
CA GLY A 60 27.30 -31.06 37.77
C GLY A 60 27.55 -32.54 38.10
N VAL A 61 27.41 -33.42 37.10
CA VAL A 61 27.74 -34.86 37.24
C VAL A 61 29.24 -35.07 37.43
N LEU A 62 30.10 -34.35 36.69
CA LEU A 62 31.55 -34.43 36.87
C LEU A 62 32.00 -33.88 38.23
N LEU A 63 31.39 -32.79 38.70
CA LEU A 63 31.62 -32.22 40.02
C LEU A 63 31.18 -33.20 41.11
N PHE A 64 30.01 -33.81 40.98
CA PHE A 64 29.52 -34.85 41.87
C PHE A 64 30.42 -36.10 41.86
N ALA A 65 30.92 -36.53 40.71
CA ALA A 65 31.86 -37.64 40.58
C ALA A 65 33.23 -37.33 41.22
N ALA A 66 33.68 -36.08 41.15
CA ALA A 66 34.93 -35.64 41.79
C ALA A 66 34.78 -35.49 43.31
N ILE A 67 33.65 -34.96 43.78
CA ILE A 67 33.32 -34.83 45.21
C ILE A 67 33.10 -36.21 45.84
N SER A 68 32.40 -37.11 45.16
CA SER A 68 32.14 -38.47 45.66
C SER A 68 33.42 -39.30 45.74
N ARG A 69 34.35 -39.20 44.78
CA ARG A 69 35.69 -39.81 44.90
C ARG A 69 36.49 -39.23 46.07
N ASN A 70 36.39 -37.92 46.34
CA ASN A 70 37.05 -37.27 47.48
C ASN A 70 36.49 -37.69 48.86
N LEU A 71 35.21 -38.08 48.94
CA LEU A 71 34.59 -38.57 50.17
C LEU A 71 34.99 -40.02 50.50
N ILE A 72 35.39 -40.80 49.50
CA ILE A 72 35.67 -42.24 49.64
C ILE A 72 37.15 -42.53 49.96
N THR A 73 38.09 -41.66 49.59
CA THR A 73 39.53 -41.87 49.82
C THR A 73 40.14 -40.72 50.63
N GLY A 74 40.26 -40.91 51.94
CA GLY A 74 40.66 -39.91 52.93
C GLY A 74 42.15 -39.55 53.00
N GLU A 75 42.84 -39.33 51.88
CA GLU A 75 44.20 -38.75 51.89
C GLU A 75 44.33 -37.52 50.99
N LYS A 76 44.86 -36.42 51.56
CA LYS A 76 45.02 -35.13 50.88
C LYS A 76 46.38 -35.00 50.18
N THR A 77 46.43 -35.27 48.87
CA THR A 77 47.67 -35.14 48.07
C THR A 77 47.70 -33.88 47.18
N LYS A 78 48.91 -33.36 46.89
CA LYS A 78 49.21 -32.17 46.06
C LYS A 78 48.50 -32.16 44.69
N GLN A 79 48.18 -33.35 44.17
CA GLN A 79 47.40 -33.58 42.96
C GLN A 79 45.98 -33.01 43.06
N GLN A 80 45.32 -33.16 44.22
CA GLN A 80 43.92 -32.74 44.44
C GLN A 80 43.75 -31.21 44.42
N ARG A 81 44.74 -30.46 44.94
CA ARG A 81 44.70 -28.99 44.88
C ARG A 81 44.79 -28.49 43.45
N ARG A 82 45.62 -29.11 42.61
CA ARG A 82 45.70 -28.77 41.17
C ARG A 82 44.37 -29.03 40.46
N THR A 83 43.74 -30.18 40.70
CA THR A 83 42.44 -30.50 40.10
C THR A 83 41.36 -29.50 40.52
N PHE A 84 41.34 -29.07 41.78
CA PHE A 84 40.40 -28.06 42.27
C PHE A 84 40.59 -26.70 41.57
N TYR A 85 41.83 -26.20 41.48
CA TYR A 85 42.10 -24.91 40.83
C TYR A 85 41.84 -24.91 39.32
N ILE A 86 42.05 -26.04 38.63
CA ILE A 86 41.73 -26.19 37.19
C ILE A 86 40.21 -26.12 36.98
N ILE A 87 39.43 -26.82 37.83
CA ILE A 87 37.96 -26.81 37.75
C ILE A 87 37.42 -25.42 38.11
N ALA A 88 37.93 -24.79 39.17
CA ALA A 88 37.52 -23.43 39.56
C ALA A 88 37.88 -22.39 38.48
N GLY A 89 39.07 -22.51 37.86
CA GLY A 89 39.50 -21.65 36.76
C GLY A 89 38.63 -21.81 35.50
N ALA A 90 38.25 -23.04 35.16
CA ALA A 90 37.35 -23.31 34.04
C ALA A 90 35.94 -22.73 34.26
N ILE A 91 35.42 -22.79 35.50
CA ILE A 91 34.12 -22.21 35.87
C ILE A 91 34.16 -20.67 35.77
N ILE A 92 35.24 -20.02 36.26
CA ILE A 92 35.38 -18.55 36.23
C ILE A 92 35.53 -18.02 34.79
N LEU A 93 36.30 -18.71 33.94
CA LEU A 93 36.43 -18.37 32.52
C LEU A 93 35.10 -18.54 31.77
N PHE A 94 34.29 -19.53 32.14
CA PHE A 94 33.00 -19.80 31.50
C PHE A 94 31.86 -18.91 32.00
N ILE A 95 31.94 -18.28 33.18
CA ILE A 95 30.95 -17.29 33.64
C ILE A 95 31.22 -15.91 33.01
N SER A 96 32.48 -15.60 32.72
CA SER A 96 32.90 -14.28 32.21
C SER A 96 32.77 -14.11 30.69
N VAL A 97 32.77 -15.18 29.91
CA VAL A 97 32.80 -15.15 28.43
C VAL A 97 31.43 -15.19 27.72
N PRO A 98 30.37 -15.89 28.20
CA PRO A 98 29.04 -15.90 27.56
C PRO A 98 28.21 -14.61 27.66
N PRO A 99 28.35 -13.71 28.66
CA PRO A 99 27.49 -12.53 28.70
C PRO A 99 27.87 -11.53 27.60
N LEU A 100 29.14 -11.49 27.16
CA LEU A 100 29.58 -10.52 26.15
C LEU A 100 28.97 -10.77 24.76
N PRO A 101 29.01 -11.98 24.16
CA PRO A 101 28.40 -12.25 22.86
C PRO A 101 26.88 -12.11 22.89
N ALA A 102 26.23 -12.60 23.96
CA ALA A 102 24.78 -12.50 24.13
C ALA A 102 24.33 -11.04 24.32
N PHE A 103 25.11 -10.25 25.06
CA PHE A 103 24.85 -8.82 25.27
C PHE A 103 25.10 -8.01 23.99
N ILE A 104 26.15 -8.31 23.23
CA ILE A 104 26.42 -7.67 21.93
C ILE A 104 25.31 -8.01 20.93
N LEU A 105 24.84 -9.26 20.89
CA LEU A 105 23.72 -9.68 20.06
C LEU A 105 22.41 -8.99 20.50
N LEU A 106 22.16 -8.88 21.79
CA LEU A 106 21.01 -8.15 22.34
C LEU A 106 21.04 -6.67 21.95
N LEU A 107 22.21 -6.02 22.03
CA LEU A 107 22.38 -4.64 21.57
C LEU A 107 22.17 -4.50 20.04
N PHE A 108 22.53 -5.52 19.26
CA PHE A 108 22.26 -5.54 17.82
C PHE A 108 20.77 -5.74 17.50
N LEU A 109 20.05 -6.54 18.31
CA LEU A 109 18.61 -6.77 18.16
C LEU A 109 17.77 -5.60 18.66
N LEU A 110 18.27 -4.84 19.64
CA LEU A 110 17.65 -3.62 20.16
C LEU A 110 17.98 -2.37 19.33
N LYS A 111 18.78 -2.48 18.25
CA LYS A 111 19.05 -1.32 17.39
C LYS A 111 17.73 -0.84 16.77
N PRO A 112 17.29 0.40 17.07
CA PRO A 112 16.15 0.96 16.39
C PRO A 112 16.47 1.04 14.89
N ALA A 113 15.45 0.76 14.06
CA ALA A 113 15.55 0.92 12.61
C ALA A 113 16.13 2.30 12.28
N GLY A 114 17.04 2.34 11.29
CA GLY A 114 17.84 3.51 10.98
C GLY A 114 17.00 4.79 10.89
N ARG A 115 17.43 5.84 11.59
CA ARG A 115 16.79 7.16 11.55
C ARG A 115 16.92 7.73 10.14
N VAL A 116 15.80 8.14 9.54
CA VAL A 116 15.82 8.88 8.28
C VAL A 116 16.55 10.19 8.51
N ILE A 117 17.72 10.35 7.87
CA ILE A 117 18.56 11.54 8.05
C ILE A 117 18.03 12.68 7.18
N ARG A 118 17.59 12.37 5.93
CA ARG A 118 16.99 13.28 4.95
C ARG A 118 16.18 12.48 3.91
N GLY A 119 15.26 13.15 3.21
CA GLY A 119 14.53 12.59 2.07
C GLY A 119 13.11 12.16 2.40
N GLN A 120 12.56 11.26 1.60
CA GLN A 120 11.21 10.74 1.78
C GLN A 120 11.18 9.72 2.93
N GLU A 121 10.19 9.87 3.80
CA GLU A 121 9.91 8.94 4.88
C GLU A 121 8.63 8.18 4.56
N VAL A 122 8.68 6.85 4.67
CA VAL A 122 7.49 6.01 4.53
C VAL A 122 6.86 5.87 5.91
N VAL A 123 5.66 6.43 6.06
CA VAL A 123 4.88 6.38 7.29
C VAL A 123 3.62 5.54 7.10
N SER A 124 3.03 5.08 8.21
CA SER A 124 1.72 4.44 8.17
C SER A 124 0.62 5.46 7.80
N ALA A 125 -0.49 4.98 7.24
CA ALA A 125 -1.63 5.85 6.90
C ALA A 125 -2.15 6.65 8.11
N ALA A 126 -2.19 6.03 9.30
CA ALA A 126 -2.63 6.70 10.53
C ALA A 126 -1.67 7.82 10.95
N GLU A 127 -0.36 7.62 10.79
CA GLU A 127 0.63 8.65 11.11
C GLU A 127 0.61 9.77 10.07
N MET A 128 0.45 9.43 8.78
CA MET A 128 0.24 10.42 7.72
C MET A 128 -0.98 11.29 8.00
N GLN A 129 -2.13 10.68 8.36
CA GLN A 129 -3.36 11.40 8.68
C GLN A 129 -3.13 12.38 9.83
N ARG A 130 -2.45 11.97 10.91
CA ARG A 130 -2.13 12.86 12.03
C ARG A 130 -1.29 14.06 11.62
N GLN A 131 -0.34 13.89 10.70
CA GLN A 131 0.47 14.99 10.19
C GLN A 131 -0.37 15.96 9.36
N LEU A 132 -1.26 15.44 8.51
CA LEU A 132 -2.17 16.24 7.69
C LEU A 132 -3.23 16.97 8.55
N ASP A 133 -3.75 16.34 9.61
CA ASP A 133 -4.69 16.97 10.54
C ASP A 133 -4.08 18.18 11.25
N LYS A 134 -2.79 18.12 11.60
CA LYS A 134 -2.06 19.27 12.16
C LYS A 134 -2.00 20.42 11.16
N ARG A 135 -1.65 20.11 9.91
CA ARG A 135 -1.58 21.09 8.81
C ARG A 135 -2.93 21.75 8.52
N GLN A 136 -4.01 20.96 8.52
CA GLN A 136 -5.37 21.46 8.34
C GLN A 136 -5.78 22.44 9.46
N LYS A 137 -5.38 22.19 10.71
CA LYS A 137 -5.65 23.10 11.84
C LYS A 137 -4.90 24.42 11.73
N GLU A 138 -3.71 24.41 11.13
CA GLU A 138 -2.90 25.61 10.90
C GLU A 138 -3.45 26.48 9.75
N THR A 139 -4.18 25.87 8.81
CA THR A 139 -4.80 26.56 7.66
C THR A 139 -6.32 26.34 7.64
N PRO A 140 -7.08 26.86 8.62
CA PRO A 140 -8.52 26.63 8.68
C PRO A 140 -9.22 27.38 7.54
N MET A 141 -9.64 26.60 6.55
CA MET A 141 -10.50 26.99 5.43
C MET A 141 -11.96 26.58 5.76
N PRO A 142 -12.97 26.95 4.94
CA PRO A 142 -14.39 26.64 5.21
C PRO A 142 -14.62 25.17 5.56
N GLN A 143 -15.65 24.90 6.39
CA GLN A 143 -16.04 23.55 6.83
C GLN A 143 -16.65 22.72 5.69
N LEU A 144 -15.85 22.37 4.71
CA LEU A 144 -16.23 21.54 3.58
C LEU A 144 -15.71 20.11 3.80
N PRO A 145 -16.41 19.09 3.26
CA PRO A 145 -15.90 17.72 3.25
C PRO A 145 -14.50 17.65 2.62
N LEU A 146 -13.51 17.12 3.37
CA LEU A 146 -12.15 16.97 2.87
C LEU A 146 -12.07 15.88 1.81
N LEU A 147 -11.32 16.13 0.74
CA LEU A 147 -11.05 15.12 -0.28
C LEU A 147 -10.25 13.96 0.32
N GLU A 148 -10.51 12.74 -0.14
CA GLU A 148 -9.85 11.53 0.37
C GLU A 148 -9.20 10.73 -0.76
N ILE A 149 -7.96 10.32 -0.55
CA ILE A 149 -7.23 9.41 -1.45
C ILE A 149 -6.72 8.23 -0.65
N GLY A 150 -7.21 7.03 -0.95
CA GLY A 150 -6.70 5.79 -0.37
C GLY A 150 -6.82 5.71 1.16
N GLY A 151 -7.88 6.26 1.75
CA GLY A 151 -8.07 6.28 3.21
C GLY A 151 -7.45 7.49 3.91
N VAL A 152 -6.82 8.41 3.19
CA VAL A 152 -6.14 9.58 3.76
C VAL A 152 -6.84 10.86 3.28
N GLN A 153 -7.29 11.68 4.22
CA GLN A 153 -7.93 12.96 3.96
C GLN A 153 -6.87 14.02 3.65
N LEU A 154 -7.10 14.77 2.58
CA LEU A 154 -6.24 15.85 2.12
C LEU A 154 -6.67 17.17 2.78
N PRO A 155 -5.72 17.92 3.34
CA PRO A 155 -5.96 19.30 3.75
C PRO A 155 -6.31 20.21 2.57
N ASN A 156 -7.10 21.25 2.84
CA ASN A 156 -7.64 22.17 1.82
C ASN A 156 -6.55 22.89 1.01
N ASP A 157 -5.37 23.10 1.60
CA ASP A 157 -4.25 23.77 0.91
C ASP A 157 -3.57 22.88 -0.14
N LEU A 158 -3.78 21.56 -0.11
CA LEU A 158 -3.23 20.62 -1.09
C LEU A 158 -4.16 20.36 -2.27
N GLU A 159 -5.46 20.63 -2.16
CA GLU A 159 -6.46 20.31 -3.18
C GLU A 159 -6.16 21.00 -4.53
N ASN A 160 -5.63 22.23 -4.47
CA ASN A 160 -5.34 23.05 -5.65
C ASN A 160 -3.97 22.75 -6.30
N LEU A 161 -3.16 21.86 -5.73
CA LEU A 161 -1.85 21.49 -6.29
C LEU A 161 -1.97 20.47 -7.44
N GLY A 162 -3.14 19.88 -7.62
CA GLY A 162 -3.38 18.82 -8.59
C GLY A 162 -2.89 17.46 -8.10
N VAL A 163 -3.54 16.41 -8.59
CA VAL A 163 -3.23 15.02 -8.25
C VAL A 163 -2.94 14.25 -9.53
N PHE A 164 -1.83 13.52 -9.54
CA PHE A 164 -1.47 12.63 -10.65
C PHE A 164 -1.46 11.17 -10.19
N ALA A 165 -2.41 10.37 -10.70
CA ALA A 165 -2.57 8.97 -10.34
C ALA A 165 -1.96 8.05 -11.40
N ILE A 166 -0.96 7.24 -11.00
CA ILE A 166 -0.26 6.28 -11.87
C ILE A 166 -0.55 4.85 -11.38
N GLY A 167 -0.75 3.91 -12.30
CA GLY A 167 -0.86 2.49 -11.97
C GLY A 167 -1.31 1.64 -13.15
N SER A 168 -1.12 0.32 -13.07
CA SER A 168 -1.56 -0.64 -14.08
C SER A 168 -3.10 -0.69 -14.23
N PRO A 169 -3.65 -1.21 -15.34
CA PRO A 169 -5.07 -1.54 -15.41
C PRO A 169 -5.49 -2.42 -14.23
N GLY A 170 -6.65 -2.15 -13.63
CA GLY A 170 -7.13 -2.87 -12.43
C GLY A 170 -6.55 -2.39 -11.10
N SER A 171 -5.60 -1.44 -11.07
CA SER A 171 -4.98 -0.95 -9.81
C SER A 171 -5.89 -0.05 -8.94
N GLY A 172 -7.17 0.12 -9.30
CA GLY A 172 -8.12 0.93 -8.53
C GLY A 172 -8.13 2.44 -8.83
N LYS A 173 -7.43 2.95 -9.86
CA LYS A 173 -7.44 4.38 -10.22
C LYS A 173 -8.86 4.96 -10.37
N THR A 174 -9.72 4.27 -11.12
CA THR A 174 -11.11 4.70 -11.30
C THR A 174 -11.87 4.73 -9.98
N GLN A 175 -11.63 3.78 -9.08
CA GLN A 175 -12.27 3.74 -7.76
C GLN A 175 -11.84 4.93 -6.88
N ALA A 176 -10.57 5.30 -6.93
CA ALA A 176 -10.08 6.51 -6.26
C ALA A 176 -10.76 7.78 -6.81
N ILE A 177 -10.89 7.90 -8.14
CA ILE A 177 -11.61 9.02 -8.77
C ILE A 177 -13.09 9.05 -8.35
N LYS A 178 -13.77 7.90 -8.32
CA LYS A 178 -15.18 7.82 -7.89
C LYS A 178 -15.35 8.32 -6.45
N ARG A 179 -14.43 7.98 -5.55
CA ARG A 179 -14.47 8.44 -4.15
C ARG A 179 -14.25 9.95 -4.03
N LEU A 180 -13.34 10.52 -4.82
CA LEU A 180 -13.17 11.98 -4.91
C LEU A 180 -14.44 12.66 -5.44
N LEU A 181 -15.06 12.11 -6.49
CA LEU A 181 -16.30 12.64 -7.06
C LEU A 181 -17.47 12.59 -6.08
N GLN A 182 -17.56 11.54 -5.25
CA GLN A 182 -18.57 11.46 -4.17
C GLN A 182 -18.43 12.64 -3.21
N THR A 183 -17.23 12.89 -2.68
CA THR A 183 -17.00 14.04 -1.80
C THR A 183 -17.27 15.37 -2.50
N LEU A 184 -16.88 15.50 -3.77
CA LEU A 184 -17.11 16.72 -4.55
C LEU A 184 -18.58 16.97 -4.87
N ARG A 185 -19.45 15.96 -4.83
CA ARG A 185 -20.90 16.14 -5.01
C ARG A 185 -21.54 16.87 -3.84
N ASP A 186 -20.99 16.70 -2.64
CA ASP A 186 -21.47 17.34 -1.42
C ASP A 186 -20.84 18.74 -1.21
N ARG A 187 -20.13 19.25 -2.22
CA ARG A 187 -19.38 20.50 -2.18
C ARG A 187 -19.90 21.50 -3.22
N GLU A 188 -20.12 22.73 -2.78
CA GLU A 188 -20.60 23.82 -3.65
C GLU A 188 -19.46 24.73 -4.16
N ASP A 189 -18.26 24.57 -3.62
CA ASP A 189 -17.09 25.39 -3.96
C ASP A 189 -16.40 24.95 -5.26
N PHE A 190 -16.66 23.74 -5.74
CA PHE A 190 -16.07 23.19 -6.96
C PHE A 190 -17.09 22.99 -8.08
N ARG A 191 -16.69 23.34 -9.30
CA ARG A 191 -17.32 22.85 -10.52
C ARG A 191 -16.45 21.76 -11.11
N VAL A 192 -17.03 20.58 -11.31
CA VAL A 192 -16.28 19.42 -11.80
C VAL A 192 -16.55 19.22 -13.29
N MET A 193 -15.49 19.15 -14.09
CA MET A 193 -15.53 18.70 -15.47
C MET A 193 -14.92 17.31 -15.56
N VAL A 194 -15.69 16.32 -16.00
CA VAL A 194 -15.25 14.93 -16.10
C VAL A 194 -15.07 14.56 -17.57
N PHE A 195 -13.85 14.17 -17.94
CA PHE A 195 -13.58 13.56 -19.24
C PHE A 195 -13.72 12.04 -19.13
N ASP A 196 -14.88 11.52 -19.52
CA ASP A 196 -15.20 10.09 -19.43
C ASP A 196 -15.26 9.44 -20.81
N ARG A 197 -14.21 8.68 -21.14
CA ARG A 197 -14.09 8.02 -22.44
C ARG A 197 -15.07 6.86 -22.60
N ASN A 198 -15.38 6.14 -21.53
CA ASN A 198 -16.14 4.88 -21.58
C ASN A 198 -17.58 5.03 -21.06
N GLY A 199 -17.90 6.14 -20.39
CA GLY A 199 -19.21 6.40 -19.81
C GLY A 199 -19.43 5.79 -18.42
N GLU A 200 -18.39 5.20 -17.79
CA GLU A 200 -18.52 4.55 -16.47
C GLU A 200 -18.82 5.55 -15.35
N LEU A 201 -18.22 6.75 -15.41
CA LEU A 201 -18.46 7.82 -14.44
C LEU A 201 -19.79 8.50 -14.74
N MET A 202 -20.12 8.68 -16.02
CA MET A 202 -21.44 9.17 -16.42
C MET A 202 -22.55 8.25 -15.89
N GLU A 203 -22.46 6.94 -16.10
CA GLU A 203 -23.44 5.97 -15.59
C GLU A 203 -23.60 6.04 -14.07
N SER A 204 -22.51 6.26 -13.35
CA SER A 204 -22.52 6.25 -11.88
C SER A 204 -22.97 7.58 -11.25
N PHE A 205 -22.69 8.72 -11.90
CA PHE A 205 -22.82 10.05 -11.27
C PHE A 205 -23.69 11.05 -12.03
N TYR A 206 -24.04 10.80 -13.29
CA TYR A 206 -24.78 11.79 -14.08
C TYR A 206 -26.21 11.95 -13.58
N ASN A 207 -26.61 13.19 -13.37
CA ASN A 207 -27.96 13.60 -13.03
C ASN A 207 -28.47 14.61 -14.06
N GLU A 208 -29.53 14.25 -14.80
CA GLU A 208 -30.11 15.07 -15.87
C GLU A 208 -30.64 16.44 -15.40
N TYR A 209 -31.01 16.55 -14.12
CA TYR A 209 -31.56 17.79 -13.56
C TYR A 209 -30.48 18.80 -13.16
N THR A 210 -29.25 18.35 -12.90
CA THR A 210 -28.16 19.19 -12.38
C THR A 210 -26.96 19.29 -13.30
N ASP A 211 -26.72 18.27 -14.13
CA ASP A 211 -25.49 18.12 -14.89
C ASP A 211 -25.67 18.39 -16.38
N LYS A 212 -24.60 18.89 -16.99
CA LYS A 212 -24.54 19.10 -18.45
C LYS A 212 -23.73 17.98 -19.10
N LEU A 213 -24.29 17.38 -20.13
CA LEU A 213 -23.61 16.36 -20.93
C LEU A 213 -23.12 16.95 -22.25
N PHE A 214 -21.84 16.79 -22.54
CA PHE A 214 -21.25 17.18 -23.82
C PHE A 214 -20.76 15.94 -24.59
N ASN A 215 -21.66 15.33 -25.35
CA ASN A 215 -21.38 14.20 -26.23
C ASN A 215 -22.19 14.32 -27.53
N PRO A 216 -21.55 14.61 -28.69
CA PRO A 216 -22.25 14.81 -29.98
C PRO A 216 -23.13 13.64 -30.44
N ARG A 217 -22.96 12.45 -29.86
CA ARG A 217 -23.71 11.23 -30.21
C ARG A 217 -24.85 10.93 -29.23
N ASP A 218 -25.03 11.75 -28.21
CA ASP A 218 -26.06 11.57 -27.18
C ASP A 218 -27.18 12.60 -27.38
N ALA A 219 -28.44 12.15 -27.28
CA ALA A 219 -29.60 13.03 -27.46
C ALA A 219 -29.74 14.08 -26.35
N ARG A 220 -29.11 13.85 -25.19
CA ARG A 220 -29.11 14.77 -24.03
C ARG A 220 -28.01 15.83 -24.10
N LEU A 221 -27.28 15.89 -25.22
CA LEU A 221 -26.22 16.85 -25.49
C LEU A 221 -26.67 18.29 -25.19
N VAL A 222 -25.85 19.03 -24.47
CA VAL A 222 -25.95 20.49 -24.45
C VAL A 222 -25.62 21.03 -25.84
N SER A 223 -26.55 21.76 -26.44
CA SER A 223 -26.30 22.43 -27.72
C SER A 223 -25.15 23.42 -27.53
N TRP A 224 -24.08 23.23 -28.29
CA TRP A 224 -22.88 24.02 -28.17
C TRP A 224 -22.26 24.25 -29.53
N SER A 225 -21.74 25.46 -29.71
CA SER A 225 -20.91 25.85 -30.84
C SER A 225 -19.81 26.76 -30.33
N HIS A 226 -18.62 26.67 -30.91
CA HIS A 226 -17.50 27.57 -30.64
C HIS A 226 -17.88 29.07 -30.79
N LEU A 227 -18.89 29.38 -31.62
CA LEU A 227 -19.43 30.73 -31.78
C LEU A 227 -20.17 31.27 -30.54
N SER A 228 -20.57 30.38 -29.62
CA SER A 228 -21.35 30.73 -28.42
C SER A 228 -20.51 31.11 -27.20
N GLU A 229 -19.18 30.94 -27.27
CA GLU A 229 -18.25 31.10 -26.15
C GLU A 229 -17.92 32.56 -25.79
N GLY A 230 -18.20 33.51 -26.69
CA GLY A 230 -17.90 34.93 -26.47
C GLY A 230 -16.39 35.26 -26.36
N GLN A 231 -15.51 34.29 -26.66
CA GLN A 231 -14.07 34.46 -26.67
C GLN A 231 -13.59 35.11 -27.97
N GLN A 232 -12.36 35.62 -27.97
CA GLN A 232 -11.72 36.11 -29.19
C GLN A 232 -11.57 34.97 -30.20
N PRO A 233 -11.86 35.20 -31.50
CA PRO A 233 -11.75 34.21 -32.55
C PRO A 233 -10.37 33.51 -32.61
N GLU A 234 -9.29 34.24 -32.31
CA GLU A 234 -7.93 33.69 -32.27
C GLU A 234 -7.76 32.68 -31.12
N THR A 235 -8.29 33.01 -29.94
CA THR A 235 -8.27 32.14 -28.76
C THR A 235 -9.04 30.85 -29.03
N MET A 236 -10.20 30.97 -29.68
CA MET A 236 -10.99 29.80 -30.07
C MET A 236 -10.25 28.93 -31.09
N ALA A 237 -9.62 29.55 -32.09
CA ALA A 237 -8.85 28.82 -33.09
C ALA A 237 -7.67 28.05 -32.48
N VAL A 238 -6.97 28.64 -31.50
CA VAL A 238 -5.88 27.97 -30.77
C VAL A 238 -6.38 26.75 -30.00
N ALA A 239 -7.54 26.84 -29.36
CA ALA A 239 -8.14 25.73 -28.62
C ALA A 239 -8.62 24.60 -29.54
N MET A 240 -9.20 24.93 -30.69
CA MET A 240 -9.76 23.94 -31.63
C MET A 240 -8.69 23.22 -32.45
N VAL A 241 -7.61 23.90 -32.81
CA VAL A 241 -6.53 23.35 -33.65
C VAL A 241 -5.25 23.28 -32.82
N PRO A 242 -4.87 22.13 -32.23
CA PRO A 242 -3.64 22.02 -31.45
C PRO A 242 -2.40 22.08 -32.36
N LEU A 243 -1.29 22.60 -31.84
CA LEU A 243 -0.02 22.58 -32.57
C LEU A 243 0.58 21.16 -32.53
N PRO A 244 1.02 20.63 -33.68
CA PRO A 244 1.77 19.38 -33.70
C PRO A 244 3.14 19.55 -33.06
N GLN A 245 3.70 18.48 -32.50
CA GLN A 245 5.06 18.50 -31.95
C GLN A 245 6.15 18.63 -33.02
N ASN A 246 5.85 18.27 -34.27
CA ASN A 246 6.77 18.41 -35.39
C ASN A 246 6.57 19.77 -36.08
N GLU A 247 7.64 20.58 -36.13
CA GLU A 247 7.67 21.91 -36.73
C GLU A 247 7.24 21.93 -38.20
N ASP A 248 7.56 20.89 -38.98
CA ASP A 248 7.21 20.81 -40.41
C ASP A 248 5.68 20.83 -40.64
N LYS A 249 4.91 20.37 -39.65
CA LYS A 249 3.44 20.36 -39.69
C LYS A 249 2.83 21.59 -39.01
N ALA A 250 3.62 22.39 -38.31
CA ALA A 250 3.13 23.58 -37.61
C ALA A 250 2.60 24.63 -38.59
N PHE A 251 3.19 24.75 -39.79
CA PHE A 251 2.71 25.65 -40.83
C PHE A 251 1.22 25.44 -41.16
N PHE A 252 0.80 24.19 -41.37
CA PHE A 252 -0.60 23.89 -41.69
C PHE A 252 -1.54 24.15 -40.51
N ALA A 253 -1.12 23.85 -39.28
CA ALA A 253 -1.90 24.15 -38.09
C ALA A 253 -2.05 25.67 -37.89
N GLN A 254 -0.99 26.43 -38.12
CA GLN A 254 -1.00 27.90 -38.06
C GLN A 254 -1.92 28.50 -39.13
N ALA A 255 -1.82 28.02 -40.37
CA ALA A 255 -2.67 28.47 -41.47
C ALA A 255 -4.15 28.16 -41.19
N ALA A 256 -4.46 26.97 -40.69
CA ALA A 256 -5.81 26.59 -40.29
C ALA A 256 -6.35 27.49 -39.17
N ARG A 257 -5.53 27.83 -38.17
CA ARG A 257 -5.92 28.77 -37.11
C ARG A 257 -6.25 30.17 -37.65
N SER A 258 -5.42 30.69 -38.55
CA SER A 258 -5.66 32.00 -39.18
C SER A 258 -6.97 32.02 -39.95
N LEU A 259 -7.23 31.00 -40.77
CA LEU A 259 -8.48 30.88 -41.53
C LEU A 259 -9.70 30.74 -40.61
N LEU A 260 -9.60 29.91 -39.56
CA LEU A 260 -10.67 29.71 -38.59
C LEU A 260 -10.99 30.99 -37.81
N SER A 261 -9.96 31.76 -37.44
CA SER A 261 -10.14 33.02 -36.73
C SER A 261 -10.93 34.03 -37.56
N VAL A 262 -10.48 34.27 -38.81
CA VAL A 262 -11.16 35.21 -39.72
C VAL A 262 -12.60 34.76 -40.01
N SER A 263 -12.80 33.46 -40.23
CA SER A 263 -14.14 32.91 -40.50
C SER A 263 -15.07 33.07 -39.30
N THR A 264 -14.57 32.85 -38.09
CA THR A 264 -15.32 33.01 -36.83
C THR A 264 -15.67 34.47 -36.58
N SER A 265 -14.75 35.41 -36.84
CA SER A 265 -15.00 36.85 -36.78
C SER A 265 -16.15 37.27 -37.69
N ALA A 266 -16.11 36.82 -38.95
CA ALA A 266 -17.14 37.13 -39.94
C ALA A 266 -18.52 36.54 -39.55
N ALA A 267 -18.54 35.29 -39.10
CA ALA A 267 -19.76 34.62 -38.63
C ALA A 267 -20.37 35.35 -37.42
N THR A 268 -19.55 35.75 -36.46
CA THR A 268 -20.01 36.45 -35.25
C THR A 268 -20.57 37.83 -35.57
N ALA A 269 -19.97 38.57 -36.50
CA ALA A 269 -20.48 39.86 -36.97
C ALA A 269 -21.86 39.72 -37.64
N THR A 270 -22.04 38.68 -38.46
CA THR A 270 -23.31 38.40 -39.16
C THR A 270 -24.42 37.99 -38.19
N CYS A 271 -24.11 37.15 -37.19
CA CYS A 271 -25.08 36.77 -36.16
C CYS A 271 -25.52 37.94 -35.27
N ARG A 272 -24.69 38.99 -35.13
CA ARG A 272 -25.03 40.19 -34.36
C ARG A 272 -25.89 41.19 -35.13
N SER A 273 -25.79 41.25 -36.46
CA SER A 273 -26.61 42.15 -37.28
C SER A 273 -28.02 41.61 -37.58
N GLY A 274 -28.24 40.30 -37.38
CA GLY A 274 -29.54 39.63 -37.56
C GLY A 274 -30.39 39.49 -36.29
N ARG A 275 -29.97 40.07 -35.16
CA ARG A 275 -30.78 40.23 -33.94
C ARG A 275 -31.20 41.68 -33.79
#